data_AF-A0A1W9TBB7-F1
#
_entry.id   AF-A0A1W9TBB7-F1
#
_cell.length_a   1.000
_cell.length_b   1.000
_cell.length_c   1.000
_cell.angle_alpha   90.00
_cell.angle_beta   90.00
_cell.angle_gamma   90.00
#
_symmetry.space_group_name_H-M   'P 1'
#
loop_
_entity.id
_entity.type
_entity.pdbx_description
1 polymer ?
#
loop_
_entity_poly.entity_id
_entity_poly.type
_entity_poly.pdbx_seq_one_letter_code
_entity_poly.pdbx_strand_id
1 'polypeptide(L)'
;KSGWTPDQIGQFIACLPFTKNAWNRAFEWLQEHEGEYWTRTGANAYQADGNLAVAVEKLIEHGRPHAAINCLDRMRHAKQSISVEQCVRALLAALSSNEPNYAMDGYHIVELIKFLQSESSVPQEDLFKVEWAYLSLLDRHSGAAPKLLESRLANDPEFYCEVIRLIYRSKKEDKPQKEPSEESKAIATNAWRLLHEWETPPGMQEDGVFNADHFTEWLQRVKAICSESGHLEVALINIGEVLIHSPADPSGLWIHRATAEALNDRDTGDMRDGYRTGVYNARGVHWVDPTGKSEKELADQFRHKAEEVENAGFQRLAVTLRSLADGYKHEAERIIFEHKQELPVSG
;
A
#
# COMPACT_ATOMS: atom_id res chain seq x y z
N LYS A 1 -46.16 -20.95 -21.88
CA LYS A 1 -45.57 -19.59 -21.96
C LYS A 1 -45.29 -19.24 -23.41
N SER A 2 -46.31 -19.10 -24.24
CA SER A 2 -46.14 -19.01 -25.69
C SER A 2 -46.29 -17.56 -26.13
N GLY A 3 -45.16 -16.84 -26.25
CA GLY A 3 -45.13 -15.53 -26.92
C GLY A 3 -44.09 -14.52 -26.43
N TRP A 4 -43.46 -14.72 -25.26
CA TRP A 4 -42.46 -13.77 -24.74
C TRP A 4 -41.07 -14.16 -25.22
N THR A 5 -40.27 -13.18 -25.64
CA THR A 5 -38.87 -13.38 -25.99
C THR A 5 -38.02 -13.61 -24.73
N PRO A 6 -36.84 -14.26 -24.85
CA PRO A 6 -35.92 -14.40 -23.71
C PRO A 6 -35.56 -13.05 -23.06
N ASP A 7 -35.36 -12.01 -23.86
CA ASP A 7 -35.17 -10.63 -23.39
C ASP A 7 -36.33 -10.14 -22.50
N GLN A 8 -37.58 -10.30 -22.95
CA GLN A 8 -38.76 -9.90 -22.18
C GLN A 8 -38.90 -10.69 -20.88
N ILE A 9 -38.59 -11.99 -20.93
CA ILE A 9 -38.60 -12.86 -19.74
C ILE A 9 -37.51 -12.40 -18.77
N GLY A 10 -36.29 -12.14 -19.24
CA GLY A 10 -35.17 -11.65 -18.45
C GLY A 10 -35.47 -10.32 -17.77
N GLN A 11 -36.02 -9.36 -18.53
CA GLN A 11 -36.45 -8.07 -18.02
C GLN A 11 -37.52 -8.20 -16.93
N PHE A 12 -38.51 -9.08 -17.13
CA PHE A 12 -39.54 -9.31 -16.13
C PHE A 12 -38.97 -9.92 -14.83
N ILE A 13 -38.09 -10.91 -14.94
CA ILE A 13 -37.47 -11.53 -13.77
C ILE A 13 -36.53 -10.54 -13.06
N ALA A 14 -35.85 -9.66 -13.80
CA ALA A 14 -34.99 -8.62 -13.23
C ALA A 14 -35.75 -7.60 -12.36
N CYS A 15 -37.06 -7.44 -12.57
CA CYS A 15 -37.93 -6.62 -11.72
C CYS A 15 -38.34 -7.32 -10.42
N LEU A 16 -38.09 -8.62 -10.27
CA LEU A 16 -38.39 -9.38 -9.06
C LEU A 16 -37.28 -9.17 -8.00
N PRO A 17 -37.59 -9.33 -6.70
CA PRO A 17 -36.58 -9.26 -5.65
C PRO A 17 -35.43 -10.24 -5.87
N PHE A 18 -34.20 -9.79 -5.59
CA PHE A 18 -32.97 -10.55 -5.80
C PHE A 18 -32.82 -11.73 -4.82
N THR A 19 -33.60 -12.79 -5.06
CA THR A 19 -33.79 -13.94 -4.17
C THR A 19 -33.54 -15.25 -4.91
N LYS A 20 -33.34 -16.34 -4.18
CA LYS A 20 -33.14 -17.68 -4.78
C LYS A 20 -34.29 -18.08 -5.70
N ASN A 21 -35.52 -17.67 -5.37
CA ASN A 21 -36.70 -17.92 -6.21
C ASN A 21 -36.62 -17.22 -7.57
N ALA A 22 -36.09 -16.01 -7.63
CA ALA A 22 -35.89 -15.30 -8.90
C ALA A 22 -34.78 -15.98 -9.73
N TRP A 23 -33.69 -16.39 -9.09
CA TRP A 23 -32.58 -17.09 -9.75
C TRP A 23 -33.01 -18.44 -10.33
N ASN A 24 -33.77 -19.24 -9.57
CA ASN A 24 -34.31 -20.51 -10.06
C ASN A 24 -35.25 -20.30 -11.26
N ARG A 25 -36.07 -19.25 -11.26
CA ARG A 25 -36.92 -18.91 -12.41
C ARG A 25 -36.08 -18.48 -13.61
N ALA A 26 -35.01 -17.71 -13.40
CA ALA A 26 -34.09 -17.35 -14.48
C ALA A 26 -33.50 -18.61 -15.12
N PHE A 27 -32.96 -19.53 -14.30
CA PHE A 27 -32.44 -20.82 -14.74
C PHE A 27 -33.47 -21.65 -15.53
N GLU A 28 -34.65 -21.87 -14.95
CA GLU A 28 -35.70 -22.71 -15.56
C GLU A 28 -36.30 -22.09 -16.83
N TRP A 29 -36.44 -20.76 -16.88
CA TRP A 29 -37.23 -20.09 -17.93
C TRP A 29 -36.36 -19.57 -19.07
N LEU A 30 -35.10 -19.23 -18.80
CA LEU A 30 -34.18 -18.67 -19.79
C LEU A 30 -33.15 -19.68 -20.28
N GLN A 31 -32.79 -20.70 -19.48
CA GLN A 31 -31.81 -21.73 -19.85
C GLN A 31 -30.50 -21.11 -20.38
N GLU A 32 -30.14 -21.37 -21.64
CA GLU A 32 -28.94 -20.79 -22.29
C GLU A 32 -28.95 -19.25 -22.38
N HIS A 33 -30.12 -18.62 -22.21
CA HIS A 33 -30.30 -17.17 -22.22
C HIS A 33 -30.36 -16.56 -20.82
N GLU A 34 -29.87 -17.24 -19.77
CA GLU A 34 -29.80 -16.70 -18.40
C GLU A 34 -29.12 -15.33 -18.29
N GLY A 35 -28.19 -15.03 -19.21
CA GLY A 35 -27.56 -13.71 -19.30
C GLY A 35 -28.54 -12.56 -19.42
N GLU A 36 -29.73 -12.78 -19.99
CA GLU A 36 -30.82 -11.79 -20.08
C GLU A 36 -31.32 -11.34 -18.69
N TYR A 37 -31.16 -12.17 -17.66
CA TYR A 37 -31.45 -11.81 -16.28
C TYR A 37 -30.21 -11.22 -15.59
N TRP A 38 -29.08 -11.93 -15.60
CA TRP A 38 -27.92 -11.58 -14.80
C TRP A 38 -27.26 -10.26 -15.20
N THR A 39 -27.34 -9.87 -16.47
CA THR A 39 -26.85 -8.56 -16.95
C THR A 39 -27.74 -7.39 -16.51
N ARG A 40 -29.02 -7.62 -16.19
CA ARG A 40 -30.02 -6.57 -15.91
C ARG A 40 -30.46 -6.48 -14.45
N THR A 41 -30.28 -7.54 -13.68
CA THR A 41 -30.74 -7.60 -12.28
C THR A 41 -30.16 -6.47 -11.44
N GLY A 42 -30.95 -5.92 -10.52
CA GLY A 42 -30.45 -4.93 -9.56
C GLY A 42 -29.37 -5.49 -8.61
N ALA A 43 -29.26 -6.83 -8.51
CA ALA A 43 -28.29 -7.52 -7.66
C ALA A 43 -28.22 -6.99 -6.21
N ASN A 44 -29.37 -6.58 -5.66
CA ASN A 44 -29.43 -6.02 -4.32
C ASN A 44 -29.21 -7.14 -3.28
N ALA A 45 -27.98 -7.25 -2.79
CA ALA A 45 -27.57 -8.28 -1.84
C ALA A 45 -28.39 -8.26 -0.52
N TYR A 46 -29.01 -7.14 -0.15
CA TYR A 46 -29.85 -7.04 1.04
C TYR A 46 -31.23 -7.68 0.87
N GLN A 47 -31.68 -7.90 -0.36
CA GLN A 47 -32.93 -8.60 -0.65
C GLN A 47 -32.76 -10.12 -0.70
N ALA A 48 -31.52 -10.60 -0.75
CA ALA A 48 -31.25 -12.02 -0.89
C ALA A 48 -31.62 -12.78 0.38
N ASP A 49 -32.36 -13.87 0.19
CA ASP A 49 -32.89 -14.77 1.22
C ASP A 49 -32.06 -16.06 1.37
N GLY A 50 -30.93 -16.17 0.65
CA GLY A 50 -30.14 -17.40 0.58
C GLY A 50 -28.63 -17.17 0.48
N ASN A 51 -27.90 -18.27 0.23
CA ASN A 51 -26.46 -18.25 0.00
C ASN A 51 -26.16 -17.49 -1.30
N LEU A 52 -25.48 -16.35 -1.18
CA LEU A 52 -25.10 -15.47 -2.28
C LEU A 52 -23.97 -16.04 -3.15
N ALA A 53 -23.27 -17.11 -2.75
CA ALA A 53 -22.16 -17.68 -3.50
C ALA A 53 -22.52 -18.07 -4.95
N VAL A 54 -23.74 -18.58 -5.17
CA VAL A 54 -24.24 -18.91 -6.52
C VAL A 54 -24.46 -17.65 -7.34
N ALA A 55 -25.00 -16.61 -6.70
CA ALA A 55 -25.24 -15.33 -7.35
C ALA A 55 -23.93 -14.62 -7.68
N VAL A 56 -22.93 -14.67 -6.80
CA VAL A 56 -21.58 -14.15 -7.03
C VAL A 56 -20.97 -14.79 -8.29
N GLU A 57 -21.01 -16.12 -8.40
CA GLU A 57 -20.48 -16.82 -9.58
C GLU A 57 -21.16 -16.35 -10.87
N LYS A 58 -22.50 -16.33 -10.87
CA LYS A 58 -23.28 -15.92 -12.04
C LYS A 58 -23.05 -14.45 -12.41
N LEU A 59 -22.89 -13.57 -11.43
CA LEU A 59 -22.57 -12.17 -11.68
C LEU A 59 -21.19 -12.03 -12.33
N ILE A 60 -20.17 -12.76 -11.86
CA ILE A 60 -18.84 -12.76 -12.48
C ILE A 60 -18.91 -13.30 -13.92
N GLU A 61 -19.57 -14.46 -14.14
CA GLU A 61 -19.73 -15.09 -15.46
C GLU A 61 -20.40 -14.15 -16.49
N HIS A 62 -21.31 -13.30 -16.04
CA HIS A 62 -22.05 -12.36 -16.89
C HIS A 62 -21.48 -10.93 -16.86
N GLY A 63 -20.21 -10.76 -16.48
CA GLY A 63 -19.49 -9.49 -16.59
C GLY A 63 -19.94 -8.43 -15.59
N ARG A 64 -20.40 -8.85 -14.40
CA ARG A 64 -20.89 -7.99 -13.32
C ARG A 64 -20.11 -8.11 -12.00
N PRO A 65 -18.79 -7.89 -12.02
CA PRO A 65 -17.94 -8.06 -10.85
C PRO A 65 -18.19 -7.05 -9.72
N HIS A 66 -18.63 -5.81 -9.98
CA HIS A 66 -18.96 -4.84 -8.93
C HIS A 66 -20.18 -5.29 -8.12
N ALA A 67 -21.21 -5.82 -8.79
CA ALA A 67 -22.34 -6.44 -8.11
C ALA A 67 -21.93 -7.69 -7.30
N ALA A 68 -20.99 -8.49 -7.83
CA ALA A 68 -20.43 -9.62 -7.11
C ALA A 68 -19.68 -9.17 -5.84
N ILE A 69 -18.87 -8.11 -5.91
CA ILE A 69 -18.19 -7.48 -4.76
C ILE A 69 -19.19 -7.04 -3.69
N ASN A 70 -20.29 -6.38 -4.07
CA ASN A 70 -21.34 -5.98 -3.14
C ASN A 70 -22.02 -7.19 -2.46
N CYS A 71 -22.19 -8.30 -3.20
CA CYS A 71 -22.69 -9.55 -2.62
C CYS A 71 -21.68 -10.17 -1.65
N LEU A 72 -20.39 -10.19 -2.01
CA LEU A 72 -19.31 -10.71 -1.16
C LEU A 72 -19.17 -9.92 0.15
N ASP A 73 -19.22 -8.59 0.09
CA ASP A 73 -19.19 -7.76 1.31
C ASP A 73 -20.43 -7.99 2.18
N ARG A 74 -21.61 -8.13 1.57
CA ARG A 74 -22.82 -8.52 2.31
C ARG A 74 -22.68 -9.87 3.01
N MET A 75 -22.06 -10.85 2.35
CA MET A 75 -21.74 -12.17 2.92
C MET A 75 -20.79 -12.03 4.11
N ARG A 76 -19.76 -11.17 4.01
CA ARG A 76 -18.81 -10.87 5.08
C ARG A 76 -19.53 -10.31 6.31
N HIS A 77 -20.39 -9.32 6.12
CA HIS A 77 -21.22 -8.76 7.20
C HIS A 77 -22.19 -9.79 7.81
N ALA A 78 -22.71 -10.71 7.00
CA ALA A 78 -23.54 -11.83 7.47
C ALA A 78 -22.74 -12.95 8.15
N LYS A 79 -21.40 -12.89 8.16
CA LYS A 79 -20.51 -13.98 8.57
C LYS A 79 -20.77 -15.29 7.82
N GLN A 80 -21.14 -15.19 6.55
CA GLN A 80 -21.26 -16.33 5.64
C GLN A 80 -19.87 -16.74 5.13
N SER A 81 -19.72 -18.00 4.75
CA SER A 81 -18.49 -18.50 4.13
C SER A 81 -18.27 -17.82 2.77
N ILE A 82 -17.13 -17.14 2.62
CA ILE A 82 -16.71 -16.53 1.36
C ILE A 82 -15.68 -17.43 0.71
N SER A 83 -15.85 -17.73 -0.58
CA SER A 83 -14.81 -18.41 -1.35
C SER A 83 -13.69 -17.41 -1.70
N VAL A 84 -12.47 -17.74 -1.29
CA VAL A 84 -11.26 -16.98 -1.64
C VAL A 84 -11.14 -16.84 -3.16
N GLU A 85 -11.34 -17.92 -3.90
CA GLU A 85 -11.25 -17.93 -5.36
C GLU A 85 -12.27 -16.97 -6.00
N GLN A 86 -13.52 -17.00 -5.54
CA GLN A 86 -14.56 -16.10 -6.06
C GLN A 86 -14.24 -14.63 -5.73
N CYS A 87 -13.71 -14.38 -4.53
CA CYS A 87 -13.31 -13.03 -4.11
C CYS A 87 -12.18 -12.49 -4.97
N VAL A 88 -11.12 -13.27 -5.20
CA VAL A 88 -10.00 -12.90 -6.10
C VAL A 88 -10.52 -12.65 -7.51
N ARG A 89 -11.33 -13.57 -8.07
CA ARG A 89 -11.88 -13.44 -9.42
C ARG A 89 -12.76 -12.20 -9.56
N ALA A 90 -13.61 -11.90 -8.58
CA ALA A 90 -14.45 -10.70 -8.59
C ALA A 90 -13.61 -9.42 -8.58
N LEU A 91 -12.60 -9.33 -7.71
CA LEU A 91 -11.70 -8.18 -7.61
C LEU A 91 -10.91 -7.99 -8.91
N LEU A 92 -10.30 -9.04 -9.46
CA LEU A 92 -9.53 -8.89 -10.71
C LEU A 92 -10.41 -8.57 -11.92
N ALA A 93 -11.60 -9.17 -12.02
CA ALA A 93 -12.54 -8.87 -13.10
C ALA A 93 -13.09 -7.43 -13.04
N ALA A 94 -13.19 -6.84 -11.85
CA ALA A 94 -13.67 -5.47 -11.66
C ALA A 94 -12.76 -4.43 -12.32
N LEU A 95 -11.46 -4.69 -12.47
CA LEU A 95 -10.50 -3.79 -13.10
C LEU A 95 -10.82 -3.49 -14.58
N SER A 96 -11.48 -4.43 -15.26
CA SER A 96 -11.91 -4.30 -16.66
C SER A 96 -13.43 -4.19 -16.80
N SER A 97 -14.15 -3.90 -15.72
CA SER A 97 -15.61 -3.86 -15.74
C SER A 97 -16.12 -2.64 -16.50
N ASN A 98 -17.21 -2.84 -17.23
CA ASN A 98 -17.99 -1.76 -17.85
C ASN A 98 -19.19 -1.34 -16.98
N GLU A 99 -19.30 -1.88 -15.77
CA GLU A 99 -20.35 -1.46 -14.84
C GLU A 99 -20.14 0.02 -14.45
N PRO A 100 -21.23 0.76 -14.18
CA PRO A 100 -21.12 2.17 -13.81
C PRO A 100 -20.20 2.40 -12.61
N ASN A 101 -19.42 3.48 -12.63
CA ASN A 101 -18.46 3.79 -11.56
C ASN A 101 -19.10 3.89 -10.16
N TYR A 102 -20.36 4.31 -10.06
CA TYR A 102 -21.07 4.36 -8.77
C TYR A 102 -21.36 2.97 -8.18
N ALA A 103 -21.27 1.89 -8.98
CA ALA A 103 -21.39 0.52 -8.51
C ALA A 103 -20.09 0.01 -7.85
N MET A 104 -18.97 0.68 -8.12
CA MET A 104 -17.68 0.41 -7.49
C MET A 104 -17.64 1.08 -6.12
N ASP A 105 -17.64 0.27 -5.06
CA ASP A 105 -17.48 0.75 -3.70
C ASP A 105 -16.06 0.44 -3.21
N GLY A 106 -15.24 1.49 -3.10
CA GLY A 106 -13.86 1.37 -2.64
C GLY A 106 -13.75 0.82 -1.21
N TYR A 107 -14.75 1.09 -0.36
CA TYR A 107 -14.76 0.55 1.00
C TYR A 107 -14.98 -0.97 0.99
N HIS A 108 -15.94 -1.47 0.19
CA HIS A 108 -16.15 -2.92 0.05
C HIS A 108 -14.91 -3.62 -0.50
N ILE A 109 -14.25 -3.03 -1.50
CA ILE A 109 -13.00 -3.57 -2.06
C ILE A 109 -11.93 -3.68 -0.98
N VAL A 110 -11.68 -2.62 -0.24
CA VAL A 110 -10.69 -2.60 0.84
C VAL A 110 -10.99 -3.65 1.91
N GLU A 111 -12.25 -3.80 2.33
CA GLU A 111 -12.63 -4.80 3.32
C GLU A 111 -12.49 -6.25 2.82
N LEU A 112 -12.74 -6.49 1.53
CA LEU A 112 -12.49 -7.79 0.91
C LEU A 112 -10.99 -8.09 0.76
N ILE A 113 -10.15 -7.09 0.47
CA ILE A 113 -8.70 -7.27 0.45
C ILE A 113 -8.18 -7.59 1.86
N LYS A 114 -8.65 -6.89 2.90
CA LYS A 114 -8.32 -7.22 4.29
C LYS A 114 -8.72 -8.64 4.67
N PHE A 115 -9.88 -9.10 4.19
CA PHE A 115 -10.30 -10.49 4.35
C PHE A 115 -9.30 -11.43 3.69
N LEU A 116 -8.94 -11.22 2.42
CA LEU A 116 -7.94 -12.04 1.71
C LEU A 116 -6.58 -12.06 2.42
N GLN A 117 -6.10 -10.92 2.92
CA GLN A 117 -4.85 -10.82 3.67
C GLN A 117 -4.85 -11.61 4.99
N SER A 118 -6.02 -11.90 5.56
CA SER A 118 -6.15 -12.69 6.79
C SER A 118 -6.25 -14.20 6.55
N GLU A 119 -6.45 -14.62 5.29
CA GLU A 119 -6.69 -16.00 4.92
C GLU A 119 -5.40 -16.68 4.44
N SER A 120 -4.87 -17.61 5.24
CA SER A 120 -3.66 -18.38 4.88
C SER A 120 -3.80 -19.26 3.63
N SER A 121 -5.03 -19.54 3.19
CA SER A 121 -5.31 -20.35 2.00
C SER A 121 -5.19 -19.59 0.68
N VAL A 122 -5.02 -18.26 0.70
CA VAL A 122 -4.91 -17.47 -0.53
C VAL A 122 -3.55 -17.73 -1.19
N PRO A 123 -3.50 -18.10 -2.48
CA PRO A 123 -2.23 -18.16 -3.21
C PRO A 123 -1.55 -16.79 -3.20
N GLN A 124 -0.28 -16.73 -2.81
CA GLN A 124 0.46 -15.47 -2.71
C GLN A 124 0.49 -14.69 -4.04
N GLU A 125 0.56 -15.37 -5.18
CA GLU A 125 0.55 -14.71 -6.49
C GLU A 125 -0.79 -14.00 -6.79
N ASP A 126 -1.89 -14.57 -6.33
CA ASP A 126 -3.22 -13.97 -6.51
C ASP A 126 -3.40 -12.76 -5.59
N LEU A 127 -2.97 -12.88 -4.33
CA LEU A 127 -2.97 -11.76 -3.39
C LEU A 127 -2.06 -10.63 -3.89
N PHE A 128 -0.90 -10.95 -4.46
CA PHE A 128 0.00 -9.98 -5.07
C PHE A 128 -0.68 -9.20 -6.19
N LYS A 129 -1.36 -9.89 -7.11
CA LYS A 129 -2.10 -9.25 -8.21
C LYS A 129 -3.20 -8.33 -7.70
N VAL A 130 -3.94 -8.78 -6.68
CA VAL A 130 -5.02 -8.00 -6.07
C VAL A 130 -4.46 -6.75 -5.36
N GLU A 131 -3.46 -6.89 -4.49
CA GLU A 131 -2.85 -5.75 -3.80
C GLU A 131 -2.24 -4.76 -4.78
N TRP A 132 -1.54 -5.24 -5.81
CA TRP A 132 -0.92 -4.38 -6.83
C TRP A 132 -1.96 -3.58 -7.62
N ALA A 133 -3.06 -4.24 -8.00
CA ALA A 133 -4.12 -3.60 -8.78
C ALA A 133 -4.89 -2.53 -7.98
N TYR A 134 -5.05 -2.75 -6.67
CA TYR A 134 -5.80 -1.88 -5.77
C TYR A 134 -4.92 -1.04 -4.85
N LEU A 135 -3.63 -0.93 -5.15
CA LEU A 135 -2.66 -0.22 -4.32
C LEU A 135 -3.11 1.20 -3.97
N SER A 136 -3.78 1.89 -4.90
CA SER A 136 -4.27 3.25 -4.68
C SER A 136 -5.38 3.38 -3.62
N LEU A 137 -6.04 2.27 -3.28
CA LEU A 137 -7.06 2.19 -2.23
C LEU A 137 -6.50 1.66 -0.90
N LEU A 138 -5.30 1.06 -0.90
CA LEU A 138 -4.67 0.46 0.27
C LEU A 138 -3.89 1.51 1.08
N ASP A 139 -4.60 2.56 1.50
CA ASP A 139 -4.04 3.66 2.27
C ASP A 139 -4.13 3.41 3.78
N ARG A 140 -2.99 3.57 4.44
CA ARG A 140 -2.82 3.36 5.88
C ARG A 140 -3.62 4.33 6.73
N HIS A 141 -3.83 5.57 6.26
CA HIS A 141 -4.69 6.54 6.96
C HIS A 141 -6.15 6.09 6.98
N SER A 142 -6.54 5.28 5.99
CA SER A 142 -7.85 4.65 5.87
C SER A 142 -7.90 3.24 6.52
N GLY A 143 -6.84 2.85 7.24
CA GLY A 143 -6.75 1.58 7.96
C GLY A 143 -6.52 0.36 7.07
N ALA A 144 -5.95 0.52 5.88
CA ALA A 144 -5.58 -0.54 4.96
C ALA A 144 -4.11 -0.42 4.56
N ALA A 145 -3.46 -1.52 4.16
CA ALA A 145 -2.08 -1.47 3.68
C ALA A 145 -1.83 -2.67 2.74
N PRO A 146 -0.91 -2.55 1.78
CA PRO A 146 -0.52 -3.65 0.89
C PRO A 146 0.47 -4.59 1.60
N LYS A 147 -0.03 -5.38 2.56
CA LYS A 147 0.79 -6.18 3.50
C LYS A 147 1.74 -7.14 2.80
N LEU A 148 1.26 -7.84 1.77
CA LEU A 148 2.10 -8.79 1.04
C LEU A 148 3.19 -8.05 0.24
N LEU A 149 2.83 -6.95 -0.44
CA LEU A 149 3.80 -6.17 -1.21
C LEU A 149 4.88 -5.55 -0.32
N GLU A 150 4.52 -4.99 0.84
CA GLU A 150 5.50 -4.44 1.79
C GLU A 150 6.39 -5.52 2.41
N SER A 151 5.81 -6.66 2.78
CA SER A 151 6.58 -7.82 3.25
C SER A 151 7.56 -8.29 2.18
N ARG A 152 7.14 -8.29 0.91
CA ARG A 152 8.02 -8.65 -0.20
C ARG A 152 9.13 -7.63 -0.43
N LEU A 153 8.86 -6.32 -0.34
CA LEU A 153 9.93 -5.31 -0.37
C LEU A 153 10.97 -5.54 0.73
N ALA A 154 10.53 -5.92 1.93
CA ALA A 154 11.39 -6.14 3.09
C ALA A 154 12.18 -7.46 3.05
N ASN A 155 11.67 -8.47 2.35
CA ASN A 155 12.21 -9.83 2.38
C ASN A 155 12.79 -10.35 1.06
N ASP A 156 12.46 -9.73 -0.08
CA ASP A 156 12.93 -10.12 -1.42
C ASP A 156 13.76 -8.97 -2.02
N PRO A 157 15.11 -9.04 -1.96
CA PRO A 157 15.97 -7.96 -2.43
C PRO A 157 15.90 -7.78 -3.95
N GLU A 158 15.65 -8.85 -4.71
CA GLU A 158 15.40 -8.78 -6.14
C GLU A 158 14.15 -7.96 -6.45
N PHE A 159 13.03 -8.23 -5.76
CA PHE A 159 11.79 -7.46 -5.94
C PHE A 159 11.97 -5.97 -5.61
N TYR A 160 12.67 -5.64 -4.52
CA TYR A 160 13.01 -4.25 -4.21
C TYR A 160 13.79 -3.58 -5.34
N CYS A 161 14.83 -4.26 -5.86
CA CYS A 161 15.61 -3.76 -6.98
C CYS A 161 14.80 -3.59 -8.27
N GLU A 162 13.82 -4.46 -8.53
CA GLU A 162 12.89 -4.33 -9.65
C GLU A 162 12.02 -3.07 -9.50
N VAL A 163 11.43 -2.85 -8.32
CA VAL A 163 10.63 -1.65 -8.03
C VAL A 163 11.45 -0.37 -8.21
N ILE A 164 12.69 -0.34 -7.73
CA ILE A 164 13.60 0.80 -7.95
C ILE A 164 13.82 1.09 -9.43
N ARG A 165 13.99 0.06 -10.27
CA ARG A 165 14.20 0.22 -11.72
C ARG A 165 12.94 0.66 -12.46
N LEU A 166 11.75 0.38 -11.93
CA LEU A 166 10.49 0.87 -12.50
C LEU A 166 10.32 2.38 -12.30
N ILE A 167 10.89 2.93 -11.22
CA ILE A 167 10.71 4.33 -10.82
C ILE A 167 11.87 5.20 -11.34
N TYR A 168 13.10 4.71 -11.21
CA TYR A 168 14.30 5.50 -11.43
C TYR A 168 15.07 5.05 -12.67
N ARG A 169 15.62 6.02 -13.39
CA ARG A 169 16.52 5.76 -14.51
C ARG A 169 17.92 5.37 -14.02
N SER A 170 18.55 4.46 -14.75
CA SER A 170 19.94 4.08 -14.51
C SER A 170 20.91 5.23 -14.79
N LYS A 171 21.89 5.42 -13.91
CA LYS A 171 23.03 6.32 -14.16
C LYS A 171 23.98 5.84 -15.24
N LYS A 172 23.85 4.58 -15.69
CA LYS A 172 24.70 3.99 -16.74
C LYS A 172 24.10 4.11 -18.14
N GLU A 173 22.88 4.64 -18.27
CA GLU A 173 22.24 4.84 -19.56
C GLU A 173 22.41 6.28 -20.07
N ASP A 174 23.19 6.46 -21.14
CA ASP A 174 23.43 7.78 -21.75
C ASP A 174 22.32 8.23 -22.72
N LYS A 175 21.40 7.35 -23.13
CA LYS A 175 20.41 7.66 -24.18
C LYS A 175 19.07 8.12 -23.62
N PRO A 176 18.43 9.14 -24.20
CA PRO A 176 17.03 9.43 -23.91
C PRO A 176 16.18 8.22 -24.32
N GLN A 177 15.48 7.62 -23.36
CA GLN A 177 14.50 6.59 -23.64
C GLN A 177 13.32 7.19 -24.43
N LYS A 178 12.63 6.34 -25.20
CA LYS A 178 11.35 6.70 -25.83
C LYS A 178 10.37 7.16 -24.74
N GLU A 179 9.43 8.03 -25.10
CA GLU A 179 8.33 8.37 -24.19
C GLU A 179 7.67 7.08 -23.66
N PRO A 180 7.54 6.93 -22.33
CA PRO A 180 6.94 5.75 -21.75
C PRO A 180 5.47 5.64 -22.17
N SER A 181 5.01 4.42 -22.44
CA SER A 181 3.59 4.17 -22.70
C SER A 181 2.75 4.51 -21.47
N GLU A 182 1.44 4.73 -21.66
CA GLU A 182 0.51 4.96 -20.54
C GLU A 182 0.52 3.79 -19.54
N GLU A 183 0.65 2.56 -20.03
CA GLU A 183 0.80 1.37 -19.17
C GLU A 183 2.09 1.44 -18.33
N SER A 184 3.23 1.81 -18.93
CA SER A 184 4.48 1.98 -18.19
C SER A 184 4.38 3.10 -17.13
N LYS A 185 3.67 4.20 -17.43
CA LYS A 185 3.43 5.28 -16.46
C LYS A 185 2.56 4.81 -15.29
N ALA A 186 1.51 4.03 -15.56
CA ALA A 186 0.65 3.47 -14.51
C ALA A 186 1.44 2.52 -13.60
N ILE A 187 2.26 1.65 -14.17
CA ILE A 187 3.16 0.74 -13.41
C ILE A 187 4.14 1.53 -12.55
N ALA A 188 4.80 2.55 -13.12
CA ALA A 188 5.75 3.39 -12.37
C ALA A 188 5.06 4.18 -11.25
N THR A 189 3.81 4.62 -11.47
CA THR A 189 3.01 5.32 -10.44
C THR A 189 2.69 4.40 -9.27
N ASN A 190 2.29 3.15 -9.54
CA ASN A 190 2.06 2.17 -8.49
C ASN A 190 3.36 1.80 -7.77
N ALA A 191 4.45 1.57 -8.50
CA ALA A 191 5.76 1.30 -7.92
C ALA A 191 6.21 2.43 -6.98
N TRP A 192 6.07 3.68 -7.43
CA TRP A 192 6.40 4.86 -6.62
C TRP A 192 5.54 4.94 -5.36
N ARG A 193 4.22 4.72 -5.49
CA ARG A 193 3.30 4.71 -4.34
C ARG A 193 3.69 3.63 -3.33
N LEU A 194 3.92 2.40 -3.80
CA LEU A 194 4.31 1.28 -2.95
C LEU A 194 5.58 1.62 -2.17
N LEU A 195 6.58 2.18 -2.84
CA LEU A 195 7.86 2.52 -2.21
C LEU A 195 7.74 3.68 -1.22
N HIS A 196 6.92 4.69 -1.53
CA HIS A 196 6.77 5.89 -0.71
C HIS A 196 5.89 5.67 0.52
N GLU A 197 4.94 4.74 0.45
CA GLU A 197 4.06 4.36 1.57
C GLU A 197 4.60 3.17 2.38
N TRP A 198 5.78 2.65 2.02
CA TRP A 198 6.39 1.48 2.65
C TRP A 198 6.93 1.79 4.05
N GLU A 199 6.44 1.08 5.05
CA GLU A 199 6.84 1.26 6.46
C GLU A 199 7.51 0.02 7.08
N THR A 200 7.64 -1.08 6.33
CA THR A 200 8.16 -2.35 6.86
C THR A 200 9.67 -2.45 6.61
N PRO A 201 10.55 -2.19 7.59
CA PRO A 201 11.98 -2.19 7.35
C PRO A 201 12.49 -3.58 6.96
N PRO A 202 13.50 -3.68 6.08
CA PRO A 202 14.08 -4.98 5.72
C PRO A 202 14.60 -5.73 6.95
N GLY A 203 14.40 -7.04 6.98
CA GLY A 203 14.68 -7.87 8.16
C GLY A 203 13.54 -7.97 9.17
N MET A 204 12.51 -7.12 9.09
CA MET A 204 11.28 -7.31 9.87
C MET A 204 10.51 -8.54 9.35
N GLN A 205 10.28 -9.50 10.24
CA GLN A 205 9.48 -10.69 9.95
C GLN A 205 7.99 -10.43 10.22
N GLU A 206 7.11 -11.29 9.70
CA GLU A 206 5.64 -11.17 9.88
C GLU A 206 5.20 -11.27 11.35
N ASP A 207 5.99 -11.93 12.20
CA ASP A 207 5.76 -12.03 13.64
C ASP A 207 6.21 -10.77 14.42
N GLY A 208 6.76 -9.76 13.73
CA GLY A 208 7.26 -8.52 14.29
C GLY A 208 8.67 -8.63 14.88
N VAL A 209 9.36 -9.77 14.70
CA VAL A 209 10.75 -9.96 15.13
C VAL A 209 11.71 -9.44 14.06
N PHE A 210 12.70 -8.65 14.48
CA PHE A 210 13.74 -8.17 13.59
C PHE A 210 14.89 -9.17 13.47
N ASN A 211 15.12 -9.66 12.26
CA ASN A 211 16.23 -10.55 11.94
C ASN A 211 17.42 -9.76 11.37
N ALA A 212 18.44 -9.57 12.19
CA ALA A 212 19.65 -8.79 11.88
C ALA A 212 20.49 -9.39 10.75
N ASP A 213 20.65 -10.71 10.73
CA ASP A 213 21.44 -11.42 9.72
C ASP A 213 20.75 -11.29 8.36
N HIS A 214 19.43 -11.53 8.32
CA HIS A 214 18.63 -11.35 7.13
C HIS A 214 18.67 -9.89 6.61
N PHE A 215 18.55 -8.89 7.50
CA PHE A 215 18.68 -7.48 7.11
C PHE A 215 20.03 -7.21 6.42
N THR A 216 21.11 -7.75 6.98
CA THR A 216 22.47 -7.53 6.46
C THR A 216 22.66 -8.23 5.12
N GLU A 217 22.24 -9.48 4.98
CA GLU A 217 22.28 -10.23 3.72
C GLU A 217 21.44 -9.53 2.63
N TRP A 218 20.22 -9.12 2.97
CA TRP A 218 19.33 -8.37 2.09
C TRP A 218 20.00 -7.08 1.59
N LEU A 219 20.58 -6.28 2.50
CA LEU A 219 21.23 -5.02 2.16
C LEU A 219 22.44 -5.23 1.24
N GLN A 220 23.27 -6.25 1.51
CA GLN A 220 24.41 -6.57 0.65
C GLN A 220 23.96 -7.00 -0.74
N ARG A 221 22.88 -7.79 -0.83
CA ARG A 221 22.31 -8.23 -2.11
C ARG A 221 21.79 -7.05 -2.93
N VAL A 222 21.05 -6.13 -2.30
CA VAL A 222 20.58 -4.91 -2.96
C VAL A 222 21.75 -4.04 -3.42
N LYS A 223 22.76 -3.84 -2.58
CA LYS A 223 23.96 -3.08 -2.95
C LYS A 223 24.63 -3.66 -4.20
N ALA A 224 24.77 -4.98 -4.28
CA ALA A 224 25.35 -5.66 -5.46
C ALA A 224 24.51 -5.42 -6.72
N ILE A 225 23.21 -5.72 -6.67
CA ILE A 225 22.29 -5.60 -7.82
C ILE A 225 22.17 -4.15 -8.31
N CYS A 226 22.06 -3.18 -7.39
CA CYS A 226 21.90 -1.77 -7.72
C CYS A 226 23.22 -1.13 -8.19
N SER A 227 24.37 -1.60 -7.71
CA SER A 227 25.68 -1.20 -8.25
C SER A 227 25.85 -1.64 -9.70
N GLU A 228 25.45 -2.87 -10.02
CA GLU A 228 25.51 -3.41 -11.38
C GLU A 228 24.55 -2.66 -12.31
N SER A 229 23.30 -2.46 -11.88
CA SER A 229 22.28 -1.79 -12.69
C SER A 229 22.37 -0.27 -12.74
N GLY A 230 23.19 0.38 -11.90
CA GLY A 230 23.36 1.84 -11.89
C GLY A 230 22.30 2.61 -11.10
N HIS A 231 21.70 1.97 -10.08
CA HIS A 231 20.65 2.54 -9.23
C HIS A 231 21.04 2.61 -7.73
N LEU A 232 22.32 2.41 -7.39
CA LEU A 232 22.75 2.28 -5.99
C LEU A 232 22.34 3.47 -5.12
N GLU A 233 22.59 4.70 -5.56
CA GLU A 233 22.28 5.92 -4.79
C GLU A 233 20.79 6.01 -4.46
N VAL A 234 19.92 5.94 -5.48
CA VAL A 234 18.46 6.02 -5.27
C VAL A 234 17.94 4.84 -4.45
N ALA A 235 18.53 3.65 -4.60
CA ALA A 235 18.19 2.49 -3.78
C ALA A 235 18.57 2.72 -2.31
N LEU A 236 19.74 3.29 -2.03
CA LEU A 236 20.18 3.57 -0.66
C LEU A 236 19.35 4.69 -0.02
N ILE A 237 18.99 5.74 -0.75
CA ILE A 237 18.09 6.81 -0.27
C ILE A 237 16.77 6.20 0.20
N ASN A 238 16.11 5.41 -0.64
CA ASN A 238 14.81 4.81 -0.29
C ASN A 238 14.92 3.79 0.86
N ILE A 239 16.01 3.03 0.96
CA ILE A 239 16.28 2.20 2.15
C ILE A 239 16.40 3.08 3.40
N GLY A 240 17.12 4.20 3.30
CA GLY A 240 17.26 5.15 4.39
C GLY A 240 15.91 5.62 4.93
N GLU A 241 14.99 5.97 4.03
CA GLU A 241 13.65 6.44 4.38
C GLU A 241 12.86 5.40 5.19
N VAL A 242 12.81 4.13 4.77
CA VAL A 242 12.07 3.09 5.51
C VAL A 242 12.73 2.73 6.84
N LEU A 243 14.06 2.92 6.97
CA LEU A 243 14.79 2.55 8.20
C LEU A 243 14.41 3.39 9.42
N ILE A 244 13.66 4.49 9.26
CA ILE A 244 13.08 5.24 10.39
C ILE A 244 12.09 4.39 11.20
N HIS A 245 11.52 3.35 10.60
CA HIS A 245 10.60 2.40 11.21
C HIS A 245 11.32 1.21 11.87
N SER A 246 12.65 1.23 11.90
CA SER A 246 13.42 0.16 12.57
C SER A 246 13.07 0.09 14.06
N PRO A 247 12.90 -1.12 14.61
CA PRO A 247 12.56 -1.28 16.01
C PRO A 247 13.74 -0.89 16.92
N ALA A 248 13.44 -0.70 18.20
CA ALA A 248 14.47 -0.54 19.21
C ALA A 248 15.28 -1.83 19.40
N ASP A 249 16.54 -1.69 19.81
CA ASP A 249 17.41 -2.82 20.10
C ASP A 249 17.05 -3.47 21.44
N PRO A 250 17.09 -4.80 21.58
CA PRO A 250 16.92 -5.47 22.87
C PRO A 250 17.92 -5.03 23.95
N SER A 251 19.08 -4.46 23.59
CA SER A 251 20.05 -3.89 24.54
C SER A 251 19.64 -2.53 25.12
N GLY A 252 18.51 -1.95 24.68
CA GLY A 252 17.97 -0.69 25.17
C GLY A 252 18.32 0.53 24.32
N LEU A 253 19.06 0.37 23.22
CA LEU A 253 19.27 1.45 22.25
C LEU A 253 17.97 1.69 21.46
N TRP A 254 17.59 2.95 21.22
CA TRP A 254 16.33 3.30 20.54
C TRP A 254 16.22 2.80 19.08
N ILE A 255 17.32 2.33 18.49
CA ILE A 255 17.39 1.74 17.15
C ILE A 255 18.16 0.42 17.22
N HIS A 256 17.69 -0.58 16.48
CA HIS A 256 18.35 -1.88 16.38
C HIS A 256 19.81 -1.71 15.93
N ARG A 257 20.74 -2.41 16.59
CA ARG A 257 22.19 -2.24 16.35
C ARG A 257 22.60 -2.54 14.91
N ALA A 258 22.00 -3.54 14.27
CA ALA A 258 22.26 -3.85 12.87
C ALA A 258 21.88 -2.70 11.93
N THR A 259 20.74 -2.04 12.17
CA THR A 259 20.34 -0.83 11.44
C THR A 259 21.32 0.31 11.70
N ALA A 260 21.67 0.54 12.97
CA ALA A 260 22.61 1.58 13.35
C ALA A 260 23.98 1.38 12.70
N GLU A 261 24.47 0.14 12.64
CA GLU A 261 25.71 -0.24 11.97
C GLU A 261 25.65 0.02 10.47
N ALA A 262 24.56 -0.38 9.79
CA ALA A 262 24.37 -0.12 8.37
C ALA A 262 24.33 1.39 8.05
N LEU A 263 23.63 2.18 8.85
CA LEU A 263 23.61 3.64 8.73
C LEU A 263 24.96 4.28 9.07
N ASN A 264 25.74 3.69 9.98
CA ASN A 264 27.05 4.17 10.38
C ASN A 264 28.18 3.77 9.42
N ASP A 265 27.93 2.85 8.49
CA ASP A 265 28.92 2.42 7.52
C ASP A 265 29.48 3.59 6.69
N ARG A 266 30.75 3.51 6.30
CA ARG A 266 31.41 4.64 5.62
C ARG A 266 30.75 4.94 4.27
N ASP A 267 30.34 3.91 3.55
CA ASP A 267 29.95 3.98 2.16
C ASP A 267 28.42 4.10 1.99
N THR A 268 27.70 4.46 3.07
CA THR A 268 26.24 4.60 3.12
C THR A 268 25.75 6.05 3.35
N GLY A 269 26.47 7.02 2.80
CA GLY A 269 26.09 8.45 2.84
C GLY A 269 24.67 8.70 2.33
N ASP A 270 24.36 8.19 1.15
CA ASP A 270 23.04 8.33 0.51
C ASP A 270 21.92 7.72 1.37
N MET A 271 22.21 6.62 2.09
CA MET A 271 21.25 5.99 3.01
C MET A 271 21.00 6.86 4.24
N ARG A 272 22.02 7.54 4.76
CA ARG A 272 21.83 8.52 5.85
C ARG A 272 21.05 9.75 5.39
N ASP A 273 21.26 10.19 4.15
CA ASP A 273 20.48 11.29 3.57
C ASP A 273 19.00 10.89 3.40
N GLY A 274 18.74 9.66 2.92
CA GLY A 274 17.41 9.06 2.90
C GLY A 274 16.76 8.99 4.27
N TYR A 275 17.49 8.53 5.29
CA TYR A 275 16.99 8.49 6.67
C TYR A 275 16.57 9.88 7.16
N ARG A 276 17.38 10.92 6.87
CA ARG A 276 17.02 12.31 7.19
C ARG A 276 15.73 12.73 6.49
N THR A 277 15.59 12.43 5.20
CA THR A 277 14.37 12.73 4.42
C THR A 277 13.15 12.00 5.00
N GLY A 278 13.28 10.71 5.31
CA GLY A 278 12.22 9.91 5.92
C GLY A 278 11.75 10.49 7.26
N VAL A 279 12.68 10.92 8.12
CA VAL A 279 12.36 11.58 9.40
C VAL A 279 11.53 12.86 9.18
N TYR A 280 11.88 13.68 8.20
CA TYR A 280 11.11 14.89 7.89
C TYR A 280 9.73 14.56 7.32
N ASN A 281 9.64 13.59 6.40
CA ASN A 281 8.38 13.19 5.75
C ASN A 281 7.40 12.55 6.73
N ALA A 282 7.90 11.76 7.68
CA ALA A 282 7.07 11.13 8.72
C ALA A 282 6.35 12.14 9.63
N ARG A 283 6.79 13.41 9.64
CA ARG A 283 6.10 14.48 10.36
C ARG A 283 4.74 14.83 9.75
N GLY A 284 4.59 14.62 8.44
CA GLY A 284 3.39 14.97 7.69
C GLY A 284 2.96 16.43 7.83
N VAL A 285 1.68 16.69 7.53
CA VAL A 285 1.06 18.00 7.75
C VAL A 285 0.86 18.19 9.25
N HIS A 286 1.48 19.23 9.78
CA HIS A 286 1.39 19.59 11.20
C HIS A 286 1.03 21.07 11.35
N TRP A 287 0.42 21.40 12.48
CA TRP A 287 0.18 22.79 12.84
C TRP A 287 1.47 23.43 13.32
N VAL A 288 1.80 24.60 12.77
CA VAL A 288 3.02 25.34 13.10
C VAL A 288 2.78 26.17 14.35
N ASP A 289 3.47 25.82 15.45
CA ASP A 289 3.43 26.58 16.69
C ASP A 289 4.28 27.85 16.57
N PRO A 290 3.71 29.06 16.68
CA PRO A 290 4.46 30.31 16.55
C PRO A 290 5.61 30.50 17.55
N THR A 291 5.62 29.74 18.64
CA THR A 291 6.69 29.74 19.64
C THR A 291 7.88 28.85 19.27
N GLY A 292 7.75 28.06 18.18
CA GLY A 292 8.71 27.06 17.72
C GLY A 292 8.93 25.92 18.73
N LYS A 293 7.97 25.68 19.62
CA LYS A 293 8.12 24.70 20.72
C LYS A 293 8.25 23.28 20.18
N SER A 294 7.41 22.89 19.22
CA SER A 294 7.45 21.55 18.62
C SER A 294 8.82 21.26 17.99
N GLU A 295 9.37 22.21 17.24
CA GLU A 295 10.68 22.10 16.61
C GLU A 295 11.81 22.02 17.63
N LYS A 296 11.74 22.79 18.72
CA LYS A 296 12.73 22.71 19.82
C LYS A 296 12.71 21.34 20.50
N GLU A 297 11.52 20.80 20.77
CA GLU A 297 11.38 19.47 21.36
C GLU A 297 11.96 18.39 20.44
N LEU A 298 11.71 18.46 19.13
CA LEU A 298 12.32 17.56 18.15
C LEU A 298 13.85 17.71 18.11
N ALA A 299 14.35 18.95 18.13
CA ALA A 299 15.79 19.21 18.16
C ALA A 299 16.46 18.57 19.38
N ASP A 300 15.87 18.71 20.56
CA ASP A 300 16.41 18.10 21.79
C ASP A 300 16.31 16.57 21.77
N GLN A 301 15.21 16.00 21.25
CA GLN A 301 15.07 14.56 21.05
C GLN A 301 16.16 13.99 20.13
N PHE A 302 16.41 14.63 18.98
CA PHE A 302 17.44 14.17 18.05
C PHE A 302 18.86 14.38 18.59
N ARG A 303 19.09 15.42 19.40
CA ARG A 303 20.37 15.59 20.11
C ARG A 303 20.61 14.44 21.09
N HIS A 304 19.60 14.06 21.87
CA HIS A 304 19.70 12.94 22.80
C HIS A 304 19.92 11.61 22.06
N LYS A 305 19.15 11.34 21.00
CA LYS A 305 19.35 10.16 20.14
C LYS A 305 20.76 10.10 19.55
N ALA A 306 21.33 11.25 19.17
CA ALA A 306 22.69 11.34 18.67
C ALA A 306 23.74 10.97 19.73
N GLU A 307 23.57 11.42 20.97
CA GLU A 307 24.45 11.06 22.10
C GLU A 307 24.40 9.56 22.40
N GLU A 308 23.21 8.95 22.40
CA GLU A 308 23.07 7.51 22.66
C GLU A 308 23.78 6.66 21.60
N VAL A 309 23.60 6.97 20.31
CA VAL A 309 24.27 6.21 19.25
C VAL A 309 25.78 6.49 19.21
N GLU A 310 26.23 7.70 19.56
CA GLU A 310 27.65 8.03 19.68
C GLU A 310 28.31 7.22 20.80
N ASN A 311 27.67 7.15 21.96
CA ASN A 311 28.11 6.34 23.10
C ASN A 311 28.15 4.85 22.75
N ALA A 312 27.26 4.39 21.85
CA ALA A 312 27.27 3.04 21.30
C ALA A 312 28.31 2.81 20.18
N GLY A 313 29.06 3.84 19.76
CA GLY A 313 30.14 3.76 18.77
C GLY A 313 29.75 4.16 17.34
N PHE A 314 28.52 4.59 17.10
CA PHE A 314 27.99 4.92 15.77
C PHE A 314 28.18 6.39 15.40
N GLN A 315 29.44 6.79 15.24
CA GLN A 315 29.86 8.19 15.05
C GLN A 315 29.23 8.88 13.83
N ARG A 316 29.12 8.20 12.67
CA ARG A 316 28.56 8.80 11.44
C ARG A 316 27.05 8.98 11.56
N LEU A 317 26.36 8.03 12.17
CA LEU A 317 24.94 8.17 12.47
C LEU A 317 24.70 9.32 13.46
N ALA A 318 25.53 9.44 14.50
CA ALA A 318 25.46 10.55 15.45
C ALA A 318 25.56 11.92 14.74
N VAL A 319 26.48 12.07 13.78
CA VAL A 319 26.60 13.30 12.97
C VAL A 319 25.31 13.59 12.19
N THR A 320 24.70 12.59 11.56
CA THR A 320 23.42 12.76 10.85
C THR A 320 22.30 13.20 11.77
N LEU A 321 22.20 12.62 12.98
CA LEU A 321 21.17 12.97 13.95
C LEU A 321 21.39 14.36 14.55
N ARG A 322 22.64 14.79 14.73
CA ARG A 322 22.96 16.19 15.09
C ARG A 322 22.53 17.16 14.00
N SER A 323 22.77 16.81 12.73
CA SER A 323 22.30 17.62 11.60
C SER A 323 20.78 17.73 11.56
N LEU A 324 20.04 16.67 11.92
CA LEU A 324 18.59 16.72 12.12
C LEU A 324 18.21 17.67 13.26
N ALA A 325 18.89 17.56 14.40
CA ALA A 325 18.64 18.44 15.54
C ALA A 325 18.88 19.92 15.21
N ASP A 326 19.96 20.23 14.50
CA ASP A 326 20.28 21.59 14.07
C ASP A 326 19.26 22.10 13.05
N GLY A 327 18.80 21.24 12.13
CA GLY A 327 17.74 21.56 11.18
C GLY A 327 16.44 21.98 11.87
N TYR A 328 15.96 21.19 12.83
CA TYR A 328 14.78 21.56 13.61
C TYR A 328 15.00 22.83 14.45
N LYS A 329 16.19 23.03 15.01
CA LYS A 329 16.50 24.26 15.74
C LYS A 329 16.39 25.49 14.83
N HIS A 330 16.97 25.44 13.63
CA HIS A 330 16.88 26.53 12.67
C HIS A 330 15.44 26.78 12.18
N GLU A 331 14.65 25.73 12.00
CA GLU A 331 13.22 25.82 11.70
C GLU A 331 12.47 26.57 12.81
N ALA A 332 12.73 26.24 14.08
CA ALA A 332 12.16 26.93 15.23
C ALA A 332 12.50 28.42 15.23
N GLU A 333 13.76 28.76 14.97
CA GLU A 333 14.25 30.14 14.90
C GLU A 333 13.54 30.92 13.77
N ARG A 334 13.36 30.29 12.60
CA ARG A 334 12.64 30.87 11.47
C ARG A 334 11.18 31.15 11.80
N ILE A 335 10.46 30.16 12.34
CA ILE A 335 9.04 30.28 12.72
C ILE A 335 8.83 31.45 13.70
N ILE A 336 9.66 31.52 14.74
CA ILE A 336 9.59 32.59 15.75
C ILE A 336 9.86 33.97 15.12
N PHE A 337 10.80 34.03 14.19
CA PHE A 337 11.15 35.27 13.51
C PHE A 337 10.04 35.76 12.58
N GLU A 338 9.50 34.87 11.74
CA GLU A 338 8.40 35.16 10.82
C GLU A 338 7.16 35.63 11.58
N HIS A 339 6.77 34.93 12.65
CA HIS A 339 5.64 35.33 13.46
C HIS A 339 5.80 36.71 14.11
N LYS A 340 7.03 37.05 14.55
CA LYS A 340 7.33 38.39 15.10
C LYS A 340 7.20 39.50 14.06
N GLN A 341 7.42 39.22 12.78
CA GLN A 341 7.24 40.21 11.71
C GLN A 341 5.78 40.39 11.29
N GLU A 342 4.96 39.35 11.45
CA GLU A 342 3.53 39.38 11.12
C GLU A 342 2.67 40.09 12.17
N LEU A 343 3.17 40.26 13.39
CA LEU A 343 2.50 41.06 14.41
C LEU A 343 2.53 42.55 13.99
N PRO A 344 1.37 43.19 13.70
CA PRO A 344 1.36 44.62 13.41
C PRO A 344 1.88 45.36 14.62
N VAL A 345 2.86 46.24 14.39
CA VAL A 345 3.32 47.23 15.38
C VAL A 345 2.09 48.07 15.73
N SER A 346 1.43 47.70 16.82
CA SER A 346 0.29 48.42 17.35
C SER A 346 0.85 49.69 17.98
N GLY A 347 0.92 50.74 17.16
CA GLY A 347 1.31 52.09 17.56
C GLY A 347 0.18 52.84 18.23
#